data_AF-A0A7V6GC90-F1
#
_entry.id   AF-A0A7V6GC90-F1
#
_cell.length_a   1.000
_cell.length_b   1.000
_cell.length_c   1.000
_cell.angle_alpha   90.00
_cell.angle_beta   90.00
_cell.angle_gamma   90.00
#
_symmetry.space_group_name_H-M   'P 1'
#
loop_
_entity.id
_entity.type
_entity.pdbx_description
1 polymer ?
#
loop_
_entity_poly.entity_id
_entity_poly.type
_entity_poly.pdbx_seq_one_letter_code
_entity_poly.pdbx_strand_id
1 'polypeptide(L)'
;MKKVVLSGYYGFNNIGDEAVLASIIQALKKEIPELAVTVLSHDPKKTEKQYGVKAVNRWSLAQILPVLKDCDLFISGGGSLLQDVTGPKSILYYLALICLARFLRKPVMIYAQGIGPVHRPWARKLTGWVLNKVDLVTVRDEESRSDLESMGVFRPPVKVTVDPVMGWERIPAPLVPDNLKLLNADKSKFVGVSLRHWPGLNAGELAALGDYLVGQGYQVVFLPFHFPGDVSLCREVAKQMKEESYLIKDNLSSPEMMDVVGKMHLVVGMRLHALIMAGAQG
;
A
#
# COMPACT_ATOMS: atom_id res chain seq x y z
N MET A 1 -6.25 -17.87 21.81
CA MET A 1 -6.31 -17.16 20.51
C MET A 1 -5.05 -16.30 20.40
N LYS A 2 -4.30 -16.41 19.29
CA LYS A 2 -3.09 -15.59 19.07
C LYS A 2 -3.50 -14.19 18.59
N LYS A 3 -2.75 -13.16 19.01
CA LYS A 3 -3.08 -11.74 18.76
C LYS A 3 -1.93 -11.01 18.08
N VAL A 4 -2.21 -10.38 16.94
CA VAL A 4 -1.25 -9.57 16.19
C VAL A 4 -1.73 -8.12 16.10
N VAL A 5 -0.80 -7.19 16.28
CA VAL A 5 -1.02 -5.77 16.00
C VAL A 5 -0.26 -5.37 14.74
N LEU A 6 -0.97 -4.80 13.76
CA LEU A 6 -0.39 -4.29 12.50
C LEU A 6 -0.29 -2.77 12.55
N SER A 7 0.88 -2.23 12.19
CA SER A 7 1.11 -0.80 11.98
C SER A 7 1.50 -0.52 10.54
N GLY A 8 0.98 0.56 9.96
CA GLY A 8 1.31 1.02 8.62
C GLY A 8 0.59 2.31 8.28
N TYR A 9 0.66 2.74 7.02
CA TYR A 9 -0.05 3.92 6.53
C TYR A 9 -1.51 3.57 6.17
N TYR A 10 -2.25 3.08 7.16
CA TYR A 10 -3.61 2.56 6.98
C TYR A 10 -4.69 3.56 7.43
N GLY A 11 -5.83 3.53 6.75
CA GLY A 11 -6.96 4.43 6.95
C GLY A 11 -6.83 5.78 6.24
N PHE A 12 -5.90 5.93 5.30
CA PHE A 12 -5.65 7.19 4.57
C PHE A 12 -6.24 7.22 3.16
N ASN A 13 -6.99 6.20 2.75
CA ASN A 13 -7.51 6.06 1.38
C ASN A 13 -6.41 5.98 0.30
N ASN A 14 -5.22 5.48 0.65
CA ASN A 14 -4.20 5.09 -0.31
C ASN A 14 -4.41 3.62 -0.67
N ILE A 15 -4.96 3.35 -1.84
CA ILE A 15 -5.31 2.01 -2.31
C ILE A 15 -4.10 1.05 -2.26
N GLY A 16 -2.89 1.58 -2.50
CA GLY A 16 -1.66 0.78 -2.40
C GLY A 16 -1.39 0.27 -0.98
N ASP A 17 -1.39 1.16 0.01
CA ASP A 17 -1.14 0.78 1.41
C ASP A 17 -2.30 -0.06 1.98
N GLU A 18 -3.53 0.24 1.57
CA GLU A 18 -4.71 -0.56 1.89
C GLU A 18 -4.63 -1.98 1.27
N ALA A 19 -4.03 -2.14 0.09
CA ALA A 19 -3.82 -3.45 -0.53
C ALA A 19 -2.73 -4.25 0.17
N VAL A 20 -1.66 -3.58 0.61
CA VAL A 20 -0.64 -4.19 1.46
C VAL A 20 -1.29 -4.72 2.74
N LEU A 21 -2.14 -3.92 3.40
CA LEU A 21 -2.89 -4.35 4.59
C LEU A 21 -3.77 -5.57 4.30
N ALA A 22 -4.58 -5.49 3.25
CA ALA A 22 -5.49 -6.57 2.85
C ALA A 22 -4.74 -7.88 2.62
N SER A 23 -3.60 -7.81 1.93
CA SER A 23 -2.79 -8.98 1.58
C SER A 23 -2.10 -9.58 2.80
N ILE A 24 -1.61 -8.75 3.73
CA ILE A 24 -1.07 -9.22 5.02
C ILE A 24 -2.17 -9.92 5.83
N ILE A 25 -3.37 -9.34 5.92
CA ILE A 25 -4.48 -9.96 6.66
C ILE A 25 -4.89 -11.28 6.03
N GLN A 26 -5.00 -11.36 4.70
CA GLN A 26 -5.37 -12.57 3.98
C GLN A 26 -4.34 -13.68 4.21
N ALA A 27 -3.05 -13.38 4.04
CA ALA A 27 -1.97 -14.34 4.26
C ALA A 27 -1.95 -14.85 5.71
N LEU A 28 -2.06 -13.95 6.70
CA LEU A 28 -2.04 -14.34 8.11
C LEU A 28 -3.26 -15.18 8.52
N LYS A 29 -4.46 -14.82 8.05
CA LYS A 29 -5.69 -15.58 8.34
C LYS A 29 -5.74 -16.91 7.60
N LYS A 30 -5.10 -17.02 6.44
CA LYS A 30 -4.96 -18.29 5.71
C LYS A 30 -4.12 -19.29 6.50
N GLU A 31 -3.00 -18.83 7.07
CA GLU A 31 -2.11 -19.67 7.87
C GLU A 31 -2.67 -19.95 9.28
N ILE A 32 -3.33 -18.96 9.88
CA ILE A 32 -3.91 -19.07 11.23
C ILE A 32 -5.34 -18.49 11.21
N PRO A 33 -6.37 -19.31 10.92
CA PRO A 33 -7.76 -18.84 10.78
C PRO A 33 -8.31 -18.11 12.01
N GLU A 34 -7.94 -18.57 13.20
CA GLU A 34 -8.37 -17.98 14.49
C GLU A 34 -7.51 -16.79 14.93
N LEU A 35 -6.66 -16.24 14.06
CA LEU A 35 -5.79 -15.12 14.43
C LEU A 35 -6.59 -13.84 14.65
N ALA A 36 -6.47 -13.27 15.84
CA ALA A 36 -7.03 -11.95 16.12
C ALA A 36 -6.07 -10.87 15.63
N VAL A 37 -6.49 -10.12 14.61
CA VAL A 37 -5.71 -9.00 14.05
C VAL A 37 -6.31 -7.68 14.54
N THR A 38 -5.45 -6.81 15.07
CA THR A 38 -5.79 -5.42 15.40
C THR A 38 -4.94 -4.46 14.56
N VAL A 39 -5.56 -3.52 13.87
CA VAL A 39 -4.88 -2.57 12.98
C VAL A 39 -4.79 -1.18 13.62
N LEU A 40 -3.60 -0.58 13.60
CA LEU A 40 -3.43 0.84 13.92
C LEU A 40 -3.80 1.66 12.69
N SER A 41 -4.97 2.30 12.72
CA SER A 41 -5.54 3.01 11.56
C SER A 41 -5.83 4.49 11.86
N HIS A 42 -5.76 5.32 10.81
CA HIS A 42 -6.25 6.70 10.87
C HIS A 42 -7.78 6.78 10.94
N ASP A 43 -8.48 5.87 10.25
CA ASP A 43 -9.94 5.70 10.31
C ASP A 43 -10.27 4.26 10.74
N PRO A 44 -10.34 4.00 12.06
CA PRO A 44 -10.63 2.68 12.59
C PRO A 44 -11.95 2.13 12.07
N LYS A 45 -13.03 2.91 12.09
CA LYS A 45 -14.36 2.44 11.70
C LYS A 45 -14.40 1.95 10.25
N LYS A 46 -13.77 2.71 9.34
CA LYS A 46 -13.65 2.29 7.94
C LYS A 46 -12.84 1.00 7.81
N THR A 47 -11.72 0.92 8.52
CA THR A 47 -10.81 -0.25 8.48
C THR A 47 -11.50 -1.51 8.99
N GLU A 48 -12.23 -1.41 10.11
CA GLU A 48 -12.99 -2.55 10.67
C GLU A 48 -14.05 -3.05 9.70
N LYS A 49 -14.82 -2.12 9.11
CA LYS A 49 -15.86 -2.44 8.13
C LYS A 49 -15.28 -3.12 6.89
N GLN A 50 -14.16 -2.63 6.39
CA GLN A 50 -13.58 -3.09 5.12
C GLN A 50 -12.88 -4.44 5.24
N TYR A 51 -12.24 -4.74 6.37
CA TYR A 51 -11.38 -5.92 6.51
C TYR A 51 -11.88 -6.96 7.52
N GLY A 52 -12.96 -6.67 8.27
CA GLY A 52 -13.49 -7.59 9.28
C GLY A 52 -12.46 -7.91 10.37
N VAL A 53 -11.73 -6.88 10.81
CA VAL A 53 -10.73 -6.95 11.88
C VAL A 53 -11.02 -5.86 12.91
N LYS A 54 -10.36 -5.90 14.07
CA LYS A 54 -10.41 -4.80 15.03
C LYS A 54 -9.47 -3.68 14.56
N ALA A 55 -9.83 -2.42 14.80
CA ALA A 55 -8.92 -1.30 14.56
C ALA A 55 -8.96 -0.30 15.71
N VAL A 56 -7.84 0.40 15.92
CA VAL A 56 -7.74 1.47 16.91
C VAL A 56 -7.09 2.69 16.30
N ASN A 57 -7.37 3.86 16.89
CA ASN A 57 -6.81 5.11 16.38
C ASN A 57 -5.30 5.12 16.57
N ARG A 58 -4.57 5.16 15.44
CA ARG A 58 -3.11 5.15 15.38
C ARG A 58 -2.42 6.34 16.06
N TRP A 59 -3.16 7.41 16.35
CA TRP A 59 -2.66 8.61 17.04
C TRP A 59 -2.95 8.59 18.55
N SER A 60 -3.80 7.66 19.01
CA SER A 60 -4.20 7.59 20.42
C SER A 60 -3.34 6.58 21.17
N LEU A 61 -2.33 7.06 21.90
CA LEU A 61 -1.52 6.20 22.77
C LEU A 61 -2.35 5.46 23.82
N ALA A 62 -3.44 6.07 24.30
CA ALA A 62 -4.38 5.43 25.23
C ALA A 62 -5.08 4.20 24.63
N GLN A 63 -5.30 4.17 23.31
CA GLN A 63 -5.85 3.00 22.61
C GLN A 63 -4.76 2.03 22.15
N ILE A 64 -3.59 2.53 21.76
CA ILE A 64 -2.45 1.73 21.29
C ILE A 64 -1.84 0.90 22.43
N LEU A 65 -1.65 1.50 23.60
CA LEU A 65 -0.95 0.84 24.73
C LEU A 65 -1.65 -0.45 25.18
N PRO A 66 -2.98 -0.51 25.41
CA PRO A 66 -3.66 -1.73 25.79
C PRO A 66 -3.54 -2.83 24.73
N VAL A 67 -3.71 -2.49 23.44
CA VAL A 67 -3.65 -3.49 22.36
C VAL A 67 -2.24 -4.02 22.15
N LEU A 68 -1.20 -3.18 22.29
CA LEU A 68 0.18 -3.63 22.26
C LEU A 68 0.53 -4.48 23.47
N LYS A 69 0.05 -4.13 24.68
CA LYS A 69 0.29 -4.95 25.89
C LYS A 69 -0.34 -6.34 25.79
N ASP A 70 -1.47 -6.45 25.13
CA ASP A 70 -2.23 -7.70 24.98
C ASP A 70 -1.82 -8.52 23.75
N CYS A 71 -1.00 -8.00 22.83
CA CYS A 71 -0.60 -8.73 21.64
C CYS A 71 0.51 -9.76 21.89
N ASP A 72 0.60 -10.77 21.02
CA ASP A 72 1.69 -11.75 20.97
C ASP A 72 2.81 -11.33 20.00
N LEU A 73 2.49 -10.50 19.00
CA LEU A 73 3.41 -10.03 17.98
C LEU A 73 2.99 -8.64 17.48
N PHE A 74 3.96 -7.74 17.34
CA PHE A 74 3.79 -6.47 16.65
C PHE A 74 4.46 -6.54 15.27
N ILE A 75 3.70 -6.17 14.23
CA ILE A 75 4.19 -6.14 12.85
C ILE A 75 4.18 -4.69 12.37
N SER A 76 5.37 -4.18 12.05
CA SER A 76 5.50 -3.00 11.21
C SER A 76 5.33 -3.46 9.77
N GLY A 77 4.15 -3.18 9.20
CA GLY A 77 3.71 -3.68 7.91
C GLY A 77 4.53 -3.15 6.73
N GLY A 78 4.14 -3.58 5.53
CA GLY A 78 4.80 -3.21 4.28
C GLY A 78 4.56 -1.75 3.85
N GLY A 79 4.95 -1.44 2.62
CA GLY A 79 4.97 -0.07 2.07
C GLY A 79 6.23 0.70 2.46
N SER A 80 6.30 1.99 2.14
CA SER A 80 7.50 2.82 2.38
C SER A 80 7.37 3.65 3.67
N LEU A 81 7.28 2.99 4.83
CA LEU A 81 7.00 3.67 6.11
C LEU A 81 8.22 4.43 6.67
N LEU A 82 9.41 3.85 6.53
CA LEU A 82 10.69 4.39 7.01
C LEU A 82 11.36 5.21 5.91
N GLN A 83 10.84 6.41 5.69
CA GLN A 83 11.35 7.41 4.76
C GLN A 83 11.26 8.81 5.37
N ASP A 84 12.03 9.77 4.84
CA ASP A 84 11.98 11.17 5.30
C ASP A 84 11.66 12.20 4.21
N VAL A 85 11.21 11.74 3.03
CA VAL A 85 10.70 12.58 1.92
C VAL A 85 9.49 13.41 2.35
N THR A 86 8.55 12.81 3.08
CA THR A 86 7.35 13.49 3.62
C THR A 86 7.64 14.22 4.94
N GLY A 87 8.91 14.33 5.31
CA GLY A 87 9.38 14.95 6.55
C GLY A 87 9.76 13.95 7.64
N PRO A 88 10.46 14.42 8.69
CA PRO A 88 11.05 13.56 9.72
C PRO A 88 10.04 12.93 10.69
N LYS A 89 8.80 13.42 10.71
CA LYS A 89 7.78 12.95 11.67
C LYS A 89 7.35 11.51 11.39
N SER A 90 7.31 11.10 10.12
CA SER A 90 6.88 9.74 9.74
C SER A 90 7.83 8.69 10.31
N ILE A 91 9.13 8.84 10.05
CA ILE A 91 10.13 7.89 10.53
C ILE A 91 10.17 7.83 12.06
N LEU A 92 10.08 8.98 12.74
CA LEU A 92 10.03 9.04 14.20
C LEU A 92 8.80 8.32 14.77
N TYR A 93 7.63 8.50 14.14
CA TYR A 93 6.40 7.84 14.56
C TYR A 93 6.52 6.32 14.50
N TYR A 94 6.95 5.75 13.38
CA TYR A 94 7.05 4.29 13.24
C TYR A 94 8.15 3.69 14.13
N LEU A 95 9.30 4.36 14.23
CA LEU A 95 10.37 3.93 15.14
C LEU A 95 9.94 4.01 16.60
N ALA A 96 9.13 5.00 16.99
CA ALA A 96 8.58 5.10 18.34
C ALA A 96 7.62 3.94 18.66
N LEU A 97 6.77 3.53 17.71
CA LEU A 97 5.92 2.35 17.89
C LEU A 97 6.71 1.06 18.04
N ILE A 98 7.76 0.87 17.23
CA ILE A 98 8.68 -0.28 17.34
C ILE A 98 9.35 -0.28 18.72
N CYS A 99 9.89 0.85 19.15
CA CYS A 99 10.50 1.00 20.47
C CYS A 99 9.50 0.71 21.59
N LEU A 100 8.24 1.16 21.45
CA LEU A 100 7.20 0.92 22.44
C LEU A 100 6.82 -0.56 22.54
N ALA A 101 6.63 -1.24 21.41
CA ALA A 101 6.37 -2.68 21.38
C ALA A 101 7.52 -3.46 22.04
N ARG A 102 8.77 -3.09 21.74
CA ARG A 102 9.96 -3.67 22.38
C ARG A 102 10.05 -3.39 23.88
N PHE A 103 9.73 -2.17 24.30
CA PHE A 103 9.69 -1.81 25.72
C PHE A 103 8.67 -2.66 26.49
N LEU A 104 7.54 -2.96 25.85
CA LEU A 104 6.52 -3.89 26.35
C LEU A 104 6.89 -5.38 26.18
N ARG A 105 8.14 -5.67 25.78
CA ARG A 105 8.69 -7.01 25.53
C ARG A 105 7.91 -7.82 24.51
N LYS A 106 7.35 -7.14 23.50
CA LYS A 106 6.66 -7.80 22.40
C LYS A 106 7.66 -8.14 21.28
N PRO A 107 7.60 -9.35 20.72
CA PRO A 107 8.28 -9.66 19.47
C PRO A 107 7.88 -8.65 18.40
N VAL A 108 8.85 -8.18 17.62
CA VAL A 108 8.66 -7.22 16.54
C VAL A 108 9.16 -7.78 15.21
N MET A 109 8.31 -7.74 14.20
CA MET A 109 8.66 -8.04 12.81
C MET A 109 8.52 -6.79 11.94
N ILE A 110 9.53 -6.52 11.11
CA ILE A 110 9.41 -5.63 9.95
C ILE A 110 9.02 -6.51 8.76
N TYR A 111 7.87 -6.23 8.15
CA TYR A 111 7.24 -7.11 7.17
C TYR A 111 7.30 -6.52 5.76
N ALA A 112 8.10 -7.12 4.88
CA ALA A 112 8.23 -6.81 3.45
C ALA A 112 8.21 -5.30 3.16
N GLN A 113 8.99 -4.54 3.93
CA GLN A 113 8.91 -3.09 3.90
C GLN A 113 9.82 -2.53 2.79
N GLY A 114 9.33 -1.50 2.08
CA GLY A 114 10.19 -0.63 1.28
C GLY A 114 10.89 0.37 2.20
N ILE A 115 12.18 0.60 1.97
CA ILE A 115 12.98 1.53 2.77
C ILE A 115 13.35 2.72 1.92
N GLY A 116 13.17 3.91 2.50
CA GLY A 116 13.73 5.12 1.96
C GLY A 116 12.92 5.85 0.87
N PRO A 117 13.54 6.92 0.32
CA PRO A 117 14.87 7.39 0.70
C PRO A 117 14.89 7.99 2.12
N VAL A 118 15.98 7.75 2.85
CA VAL A 118 16.26 8.34 4.17
C VAL A 118 17.52 9.19 4.06
N HIS A 119 17.34 10.50 3.85
CA HIS A 119 18.44 11.43 3.61
C HIS A 119 19.11 11.91 4.89
N ARG A 120 18.39 11.98 6.01
CA ARG A 120 18.89 12.57 7.26
C ARG A 120 19.82 11.60 8.00
N PRO A 121 21.08 11.99 8.31
CA PRO A 121 22.04 11.11 8.98
C PRO A 121 21.57 10.60 10.36
N TRP A 122 20.90 11.45 11.14
CA TRP A 122 20.35 11.04 12.44
C TRP A 122 19.23 10.01 12.28
N ALA A 123 18.42 10.12 11.23
CA ALA A 123 17.30 9.22 10.96
C ALA A 123 17.84 7.84 10.56
N ARG A 124 18.85 7.81 9.69
CA ARG A 124 19.61 6.60 9.34
C ARG A 124 20.19 5.90 10.57
N LYS A 125 20.90 6.65 11.42
CA LYS A 125 21.50 6.10 12.66
C LYS A 125 20.44 5.56 13.62
N LEU A 126 19.33 6.28 13.79
CA LEU A 126 18.24 5.85 14.66
C LEU A 126 17.56 4.59 14.12
N THR A 127 17.26 4.53 12.82
CA THR A 127 16.73 3.33 12.15
C THR A 127 17.67 2.14 12.38
N GLY A 128 18.97 2.31 12.13
CA GLY A 128 19.98 1.29 12.41
C GLY A 128 19.93 0.78 13.86
N TRP A 129 19.91 1.69 14.82
CA TRP A 129 19.88 1.34 16.24
C TRP A 129 18.59 0.61 16.68
N VAL A 130 17.43 1.02 16.15
CA VAL A 130 16.13 0.40 16.49
C VAL A 130 16.01 -0.97 15.82
N LEU A 131 16.28 -1.05 14.52
CA LEU A 131 16.07 -2.29 13.75
C LEU A 131 17.07 -3.38 14.11
N ASN A 132 18.26 -3.03 14.62
CA ASN A 132 19.18 -4.03 15.16
C ASN A 132 18.68 -4.73 16.45
N LYS A 133 17.53 -4.31 16.97
CA LYS A 133 16.94 -4.86 18.18
C LYS A 133 15.67 -5.63 17.91
N VAL A 134 15.09 -5.59 16.71
CA VAL A 134 13.85 -6.33 16.43
C VAL A 134 14.11 -7.83 16.25
N ASP A 135 13.05 -8.63 16.11
CA ASP A 135 13.15 -10.09 16.07
C ASP A 135 13.27 -10.62 14.63
N LEU A 136 12.68 -9.92 13.66
CA LEU A 136 12.80 -10.23 12.24
C LEU A 136 12.72 -8.98 11.37
N VAL A 137 13.59 -8.89 10.37
CA VAL A 137 13.57 -7.83 9.35
C VAL A 137 13.40 -8.45 7.96
N THR A 138 12.32 -8.10 7.29
CA THR A 138 12.09 -8.44 5.88
C THR A 138 11.81 -7.17 5.06
N VAL A 139 12.36 -7.13 3.85
CA VAL A 139 12.23 -6.03 2.89
C VAL A 139 11.77 -6.57 1.55
N ARG A 140 11.09 -5.75 0.74
CA ARG A 140 10.47 -6.22 -0.51
C ARG A 140 11.38 -6.14 -1.76
N ASP A 141 12.56 -5.54 -1.63
CA ASP A 141 13.49 -5.31 -2.72
C ASP A 141 14.95 -5.20 -2.22
N GLU A 142 15.91 -5.42 -3.11
CA GLU A 142 17.35 -5.40 -2.81
C GLU A 142 17.90 -3.99 -2.53
N GLU A 143 17.25 -2.95 -3.07
CA GLU A 143 17.60 -1.55 -2.79
C GLU A 143 17.34 -1.25 -1.31
N SER A 144 16.16 -1.62 -0.81
CA SER A 144 15.78 -1.49 0.59
C SER A 144 16.72 -2.26 1.53
N ARG A 145 17.18 -3.45 1.10
CA ARG A 145 18.18 -4.22 1.86
C ARG A 145 19.50 -3.46 1.94
N SER A 146 20.02 -3.02 0.80
CA SER A 146 21.28 -2.27 0.70
C SER A 146 21.22 -0.98 1.53
N ASP A 147 20.07 -0.32 1.54
CA ASP A 147 19.82 0.86 2.37
C ASP A 147 19.87 0.54 3.86
N LEU A 148 19.26 -0.55 4.33
CA LEU A 148 19.35 -0.96 5.74
C LEU A 148 20.76 -1.40 6.15
N GLU A 149 21.45 -2.14 5.29
CA GLU A 149 22.84 -2.57 5.53
C GLU A 149 23.78 -1.35 5.64
N SER A 150 23.59 -0.34 4.78
CA SER A 150 24.34 0.93 4.87
C SER A 150 23.92 1.82 6.06
N MET A 151 22.81 1.52 6.74
CA MET A 151 22.45 2.08 8.05
C MET A 151 22.99 1.25 9.23
N GLY A 152 23.67 0.13 8.95
CA GLY A 152 24.28 -0.76 9.93
C GLY A 152 23.33 -1.81 10.49
N VAL A 153 22.21 -2.11 9.83
CA VAL A 153 21.27 -3.18 10.24
C VAL A 153 21.81 -4.53 9.80
N PHE A 154 22.33 -5.30 10.75
CA PHE A 154 22.90 -6.63 10.49
C PHE A 154 22.33 -7.73 11.37
N ARG A 155 21.62 -7.39 12.45
CA ARG A 155 21.06 -8.34 13.41
C ARG A 155 19.64 -7.94 13.80
N PRO A 156 18.59 -8.68 13.42
CA PRO A 156 18.64 -9.91 12.64
C PRO A 156 19.06 -9.64 11.18
N PRO A 157 19.51 -10.67 10.44
CA PRO A 157 19.80 -10.53 9.02
C PRO A 157 18.58 -9.99 8.27
N VAL A 158 18.82 -9.04 7.36
CA VAL A 158 17.77 -8.51 6.48
C VAL A 158 17.46 -9.54 5.41
N LYS A 159 16.20 -10.00 5.35
CA LYS A 159 15.74 -10.96 4.35
C LYS A 159 14.94 -10.25 3.27
N VAL A 160 15.28 -10.52 2.01
CA VAL A 160 14.51 -10.01 0.87
C VAL A 160 13.34 -10.96 0.59
N THR A 161 12.17 -10.39 0.41
CA THR A 161 10.92 -11.07 0.05
C THR A 161 10.28 -10.30 -1.11
N VAL A 162 9.04 -10.64 -1.46
CA VAL A 162 8.22 -9.86 -2.40
C VAL A 162 7.32 -8.88 -1.66
N ASP A 163 6.78 -7.90 -2.37
CA ASP A 163 5.71 -7.03 -1.85
C ASP A 163 4.48 -7.90 -1.48
N PRO A 164 3.80 -7.64 -0.35
CA PRO A 164 2.69 -8.48 0.10
C PRO A 164 1.56 -8.60 -0.91
N VAL A 165 1.35 -7.58 -1.75
CA VAL A 165 0.30 -7.56 -2.79
C VAL A 165 0.51 -8.67 -3.83
N MET A 166 1.75 -9.10 -4.06
CA MET A 166 2.04 -10.22 -4.97
C MET A 166 1.48 -11.56 -4.46
N GLY A 167 1.25 -11.69 -3.16
CA GLY A 167 0.64 -12.88 -2.55
C GLY A 167 -0.90 -12.82 -2.48
N TRP A 168 -1.53 -11.82 -3.10
CA TRP A 168 -2.98 -11.67 -3.06
C TRP A 168 -3.69 -12.78 -3.84
N GLU A 169 -4.58 -13.50 -3.16
CA GLU A 169 -5.47 -14.47 -3.78
C GLU A 169 -6.79 -13.81 -4.14
N ARG A 170 -7.17 -13.92 -5.43
CA ARG A 170 -8.43 -13.39 -5.96
C ARG A 170 -9.62 -13.96 -5.19
N ILE A 171 -10.52 -13.07 -4.79
CA ILE A 171 -11.81 -13.47 -4.21
C ILE A 171 -12.71 -13.89 -5.39
N PRO A 172 -13.33 -15.08 -5.38
CA PRO A 172 -14.04 -15.61 -6.55
C PRO A 172 -15.22 -14.80 -7.07
N ALA A 173 -15.77 -13.88 -6.27
CA ALA A 173 -16.88 -13.03 -6.68
C ALA A 173 -16.32 -11.69 -7.19
N PRO A 174 -16.57 -11.30 -8.47
CA PRO A 174 -16.11 -10.01 -8.96
C PRO A 174 -16.77 -8.89 -8.16
N LEU A 175 -15.94 -8.09 -7.50
CA LEU A 175 -16.39 -6.92 -6.74
C LEU A 175 -16.49 -5.67 -7.61
N VAL A 176 -16.31 -5.78 -8.93
CA VAL A 176 -16.39 -4.60 -9.81
C VAL A 176 -17.76 -3.95 -9.64
N PRO A 177 -17.81 -2.70 -9.13
CA PRO A 177 -19.07 -2.04 -8.85
C PRO A 177 -19.98 -1.95 -10.08
N ASP A 178 -21.29 -1.95 -9.86
CA ASP A 178 -22.30 -1.90 -10.92
C ASP A 178 -22.13 -0.71 -11.87
N ASN A 179 -21.57 0.40 -11.39
CA ASN A 179 -21.30 1.59 -12.19
C ASN A 179 -20.05 1.47 -13.09
N LEU A 180 -19.30 0.38 -12.99
CA LEU A 180 -18.18 0.02 -13.86
C LEU A 180 -18.51 -1.20 -14.74
N LYS A 181 -19.79 -1.48 -14.99
CA LYS A 181 -20.27 -2.57 -15.87
C LYS A 181 -19.64 -2.60 -17.26
N LEU A 182 -19.19 -1.45 -17.78
CA LEU A 182 -18.48 -1.41 -19.06
C LEU A 182 -17.21 -2.29 -19.04
N LEU A 183 -16.56 -2.45 -17.88
CA LEU A 183 -15.41 -3.33 -17.68
C LEU A 183 -15.78 -4.82 -17.67
N ASN A 184 -17.07 -5.17 -17.68
CA ASN A 184 -17.54 -6.56 -17.87
C ASN A 184 -17.78 -6.91 -19.34
N ALA A 185 -17.53 -5.99 -20.28
CA ALA A 185 -17.71 -6.27 -21.70
C ALA A 185 -16.54 -7.12 -22.23
N ASP A 186 -16.81 -8.40 -22.53
CA ASP A 186 -15.83 -9.42 -22.96
C ASP A 186 -15.00 -9.06 -24.21
N LYS A 187 -15.35 -7.99 -24.94
CA LYS A 187 -14.71 -7.62 -26.23
C LYS A 187 -13.86 -6.35 -26.17
N SER A 188 -13.82 -5.64 -25.05
CA SER A 188 -13.11 -4.38 -24.94
C SER A 188 -11.69 -4.56 -24.41
N LYS A 189 -10.70 -3.99 -25.10
CA LYS A 189 -9.31 -3.94 -24.62
C LYS A 189 -9.12 -2.70 -23.76
N PHE A 190 -8.89 -2.87 -22.46
CA PHE A 190 -8.74 -1.74 -21.55
C PHE A 190 -7.27 -1.42 -21.24
N VAL A 191 -6.93 -0.14 -21.14
CA VAL A 191 -5.65 0.34 -20.59
C VAL A 191 -5.92 1.12 -19.31
N GLY A 192 -5.36 0.64 -18.21
CA GLY A 192 -5.42 1.32 -16.93
C GLY A 192 -4.34 2.40 -16.85
N VAL A 193 -4.71 3.63 -16.53
CA VAL A 193 -3.77 4.75 -16.41
C VAL A 193 -3.80 5.30 -14.98
N SER A 194 -2.74 5.06 -14.21
CA SER A 194 -2.62 5.56 -12.83
C SER A 194 -1.64 6.72 -12.76
N LEU A 195 -2.15 7.91 -12.44
CA LEU A 195 -1.37 9.15 -12.40
C LEU A 195 -1.22 9.68 -10.98
N ARG A 196 -0.17 10.48 -10.77
CA ARG A 196 0.03 11.29 -9.57
C ARG A 196 0.62 12.63 -9.97
N HIS A 197 0.32 13.69 -9.20
CA HIS A 197 1.00 14.96 -9.39
C HIS A 197 2.51 14.79 -9.20
N TRP A 198 3.29 15.31 -10.15
CA TRP A 198 4.74 15.29 -10.10
C TRP A 198 5.31 16.55 -10.76
N PRO A 199 6.40 17.14 -10.23
CA PRO A 199 7.04 18.28 -10.86
C PRO A 199 7.45 17.97 -12.31
N GLY A 200 7.10 18.86 -13.24
CA GLY A 200 7.41 18.71 -14.67
C GLY A 200 6.46 17.78 -15.44
N LEU A 201 5.39 17.28 -14.82
CA LEU A 201 4.38 16.48 -15.53
C LEU A 201 3.60 17.34 -16.54
N ASN A 202 3.53 16.89 -17.78
CA ASN A 202 2.77 17.55 -18.85
C ASN A 202 1.46 16.81 -19.12
N ALA A 203 0.33 17.40 -18.74
CA ALA A 203 -1.00 16.81 -18.96
C ALA A 203 -1.32 16.61 -20.46
N GLY A 204 -0.81 17.48 -21.34
CA GLY A 204 -1.03 17.38 -22.79
C GLY A 204 -0.33 16.18 -23.42
N GLU A 205 0.87 15.84 -22.96
CA GLU A 205 1.58 14.63 -23.41
C GLU A 205 0.87 13.35 -22.96
N LEU A 206 0.35 13.33 -21.73
CA LEU A 206 -0.45 12.22 -21.23
C LEU A 206 -1.77 12.08 -21.97
N ALA A 207 -2.41 13.20 -22.34
CA ALA A 207 -3.62 13.19 -23.14
C ALA A 207 -3.36 12.67 -24.56
N ALA A 208 -2.26 13.11 -25.20
CA ALA A 208 -1.85 12.60 -26.50
C ALA A 208 -1.53 11.09 -26.46
N LEU A 209 -0.92 10.59 -25.38
CA LEU A 209 -0.75 9.16 -25.16
C LEU A 209 -2.10 8.43 -25.04
N GLY A 210 -3.05 9.01 -24.30
CA GLY A 210 -4.41 8.49 -24.19
C GLY A 210 -5.09 8.38 -25.55
N ASP A 211 -5.08 9.46 -26.34
CA ASP A 211 -5.65 9.49 -27.69
C ASP A 211 -4.97 8.46 -28.62
N TYR A 212 -3.64 8.33 -28.54
CA TYR A 212 -2.90 7.32 -29.29
C TYR A 212 -3.36 5.90 -28.94
N LEU A 213 -3.51 5.58 -27.66
CA LEU A 213 -3.97 4.26 -27.20
C LEU A 213 -5.41 3.97 -27.68
N VAL A 214 -6.30 4.96 -27.65
CA VAL A 214 -7.65 4.80 -28.23
C VAL A 214 -7.58 4.52 -29.72
N GLY A 215 -6.73 5.24 -30.46
CA GLY A 215 -6.48 4.98 -31.88
C GLY A 215 -5.90 3.58 -32.18
N GLN A 216 -5.27 2.91 -31.21
CA GLN A 216 -4.83 1.51 -31.30
C GLN A 216 -5.93 0.49 -30.94
N GLY A 217 -7.16 0.94 -30.68
CA GLY A 217 -8.31 0.11 -30.35
C GLY A 217 -8.45 -0.25 -28.88
N TYR A 218 -7.81 0.51 -27.98
CA TYR A 218 -7.98 0.39 -26.54
C TYR A 218 -9.01 1.38 -25.98
N GLN A 219 -9.53 1.10 -24.78
CA GLN A 219 -10.31 2.04 -24.00
C GLN A 219 -9.49 2.46 -22.77
N VAL A 220 -9.28 3.78 -22.62
CA VAL A 220 -8.48 4.34 -21.53
C VAL A 220 -9.32 4.47 -20.27
N VAL A 221 -8.82 3.93 -19.16
CA VAL A 221 -9.46 3.99 -17.84
C VAL A 221 -8.49 4.57 -16.82
N PHE A 222 -8.78 5.76 -16.31
CA PHE A 222 -7.99 6.38 -15.26
C PHE A 222 -8.27 5.75 -13.89
N LEU A 223 -7.18 5.35 -13.22
CA LEU A 223 -7.17 4.62 -11.95
C LEU A 223 -6.56 5.50 -10.84
N PRO A 224 -7.37 6.25 -10.07
CA PRO A 224 -6.89 7.04 -8.96
C PRO A 224 -6.55 6.13 -7.76
N PHE A 225 -5.26 6.00 -7.44
CA PHE A 225 -4.80 5.15 -6.32
C PHE A 225 -4.80 5.88 -4.98
N HIS A 226 -4.80 7.20 -4.98
CA HIS A 226 -4.93 8.01 -3.78
C HIS A 226 -6.13 8.94 -3.90
N PHE A 227 -7.23 8.57 -3.25
CA PHE A 227 -8.50 9.31 -3.35
C PHE A 227 -8.61 10.39 -2.26
N PRO A 228 -9.07 11.62 -2.59
CA PRO A 228 -9.41 12.14 -3.91
C PRO A 228 -8.21 12.78 -4.66
N GLY A 229 -6.99 12.73 -4.08
CA GLY A 229 -5.83 13.49 -4.55
C GLY A 229 -5.40 13.25 -6.00
N ASP A 230 -5.58 12.03 -6.52
CA ASP A 230 -5.23 11.69 -7.91
C ASP A 230 -6.36 12.04 -8.91
N VAL A 231 -7.59 12.23 -8.43
CA VAL A 231 -8.79 12.42 -9.28
C VAL A 231 -8.72 13.71 -10.08
N SER A 232 -8.20 14.79 -9.51
CA SER A 232 -8.11 16.09 -10.19
C SER A 232 -7.20 16.04 -11.42
N LEU A 233 -6.01 15.44 -11.28
CA LEU A 233 -5.07 15.26 -12.40
C LEU A 233 -5.64 14.34 -13.46
N CYS A 234 -6.22 13.20 -13.07
CA CYS A 234 -6.83 12.29 -14.03
C CYS A 234 -7.95 12.98 -14.82
N ARG A 235 -8.75 13.82 -14.16
CA ARG A 235 -9.79 14.63 -14.81
C ARG A 235 -9.22 15.71 -15.73
N GLU A 236 -8.10 16.32 -15.35
CA GLU A 236 -7.41 17.32 -16.18
C GLU A 236 -6.92 16.70 -17.49
N VAL A 237 -6.23 15.56 -17.42
CA VAL A 237 -5.76 14.83 -18.60
C VAL A 237 -6.94 14.37 -19.46
N ALA A 238 -7.97 13.77 -18.85
CA ALA A 238 -9.16 13.32 -19.57
C ALA A 238 -9.89 14.45 -20.33
N LYS A 239 -9.85 15.69 -19.84
CA LYS A 239 -10.43 16.86 -20.51
C LYS A 239 -9.62 17.36 -21.71
N GLN A 240 -8.32 17.05 -21.74
CA GLN A 240 -7.42 17.44 -22.84
C GLN A 240 -7.37 16.38 -23.94
N MET A 241 -7.83 15.16 -23.67
CA MET A 241 -8.02 14.12 -24.67
C MET A 241 -9.10 14.52 -25.68
N LYS A 242 -8.90 14.10 -26.93
CA LYS A 242 -9.89 14.24 -28.00
C LYS A 242 -10.84 13.04 -28.01
N GLU A 243 -10.32 11.88 -27.66
CA GLU A 243 -11.05 10.62 -27.62
C GLU A 243 -11.72 10.38 -26.25
N GLU A 244 -12.72 9.50 -26.23
CA GLU A 244 -13.40 9.14 -24.97
C GLU A 244 -12.47 8.39 -24.01
N SER A 245 -12.60 8.71 -22.72
CA SER A 245 -11.92 8.02 -21.64
C SER A 245 -12.83 7.87 -20.42
N TYR A 246 -12.53 6.86 -19.60
CA TYR A 246 -13.26 6.60 -18.37
C TYR A 246 -12.42 7.03 -17.17
N LEU A 247 -13.05 7.64 -16.18
CA LEU A 247 -12.44 7.97 -14.91
C LEU A 247 -13.24 7.30 -13.80
N ILE A 248 -12.57 6.48 -13.00
CA ILE A 248 -13.16 5.95 -11.77
C ILE A 248 -13.29 7.11 -10.78
N LYS A 249 -14.52 7.50 -10.46
CA LYS A 249 -14.83 8.64 -9.58
C LYS A 249 -15.10 8.22 -8.14
N ASP A 250 -15.24 6.92 -7.90
CA ASP A 250 -15.56 6.37 -6.58
C ASP A 250 -14.29 6.00 -5.82
N ASN A 251 -14.39 6.03 -4.49
CA ASN A 251 -13.33 5.58 -3.60
C ASN A 251 -13.40 4.06 -3.46
N LEU A 252 -12.87 3.35 -4.45
CA LEU A 252 -12.81 1.89 -4.45
C LEU A 252 -11.96 1.37 -3.29
N SER A 253 -12.39 0.26 -2.72
CA SER A 253 -11.58 -0.56 -1.83
C SER A 253 -10.44 -1.23 -2.62
N SER A 254 -9.40 -1.68 -1.91
CA SER A 254 -8.28 -2.36 -2.55
C SER A 254 -8.67 -3.65 -3.29
N PRO A 255 -9.55 -4.52 -2.77
CA PRO A 255 -10.05 -5.66 -3.54
C PRO A 255 -10.78 -5.26 -4.82
N GLU A 256 -11.63 -4.23 -4.77
CA GLU A 256 -12.32 -3.72 -5.97
C GLU A 256 -11.33 -3.17 -7.01
N MET A 257 -10.30 -2.42 -6.58
CA MET A 257 -9.27 -1.93 -7.49
C MET A 257 -8.43 -3.07 -8.07
N MET A 258 -8.12 -4.12 -7.30
CA MET A 258 -7.44 -5.32 -7.79
C MET A 258 -8.23 -5.99 -8.91
N ASP A 259 -9.55 -6.13 -8.76
CA ASP A 259 -10.42 -6.71 -9.78
C ASP A 259 -10.52 -5.82 -11.03
N VAL A 260 -10.56 -4.49 -10.85
CA VAL A 260 -10.51 -3.53 -11.96
C VAL A 260 -9.19 -3.65 -12.71
N VAL A 261 -8.05 -3.67 -12.00
CA VAL A 261 -6.72 -3.81 -12.59
C VAL A 261 -6.58 -5.14 -13.33
N GLY A 262 -7.11 -6.24 -12.78
CA GLY A 262 -7.08 -7.56 -13.42
C GLY A 262 -7.89 -7.68 -14.71
N LYS A 263 -8.65 -6.66 -15.10
CA LYS A 263 -9.35 -6.57 -16.38
C LYS A 263 -8.62 -5.72 -17.43
N MET A 264 -7.54 -5.06 -17.02
CA MET A 264 -6.73 -4.24 -17.92
C MET A 264 -5.81 -5.15 -18.75
N HIS A 265 -5.67 -4.84 -20.03
CA HIS A 265 -4.69 -5.50 -20.91
C HIS A 265 -3.29 -4.89 -20.76
N LEU A 266 -3.24 -3.64 -20.29
CA LEU A 266 -2.01 -2.90 -20.03
C LEU A 266 -2.28 -1.91 -18.90
N VAL A 267 -1.28 -1.67 -18.05
CA VAL A 267 -1.31 -0.61 -17.05
C VAL A 267 -0.13 0.33 -17.26
N VAL A 268 -0.43 1.63 -17.41
CA VAL A 268 0.54 2.72 -17.41
C VAL A 268 0.43 3.42 -16.05
N GLY A 269 1.46 3.31 -15.22
CA GLY A 269 1.37 3.74 -13.81
C GLY A 269 2.54 4.60 -13.35
N MET A 270 2.24 5.74 -12.72
CA MET A 270 3.18 6.52 -11.90
C MET A 270 3.14 6.10 -10.42
N ARG A 271 2.14 5.30 -10.04
CA ARG A 271 1.95 4.75 -8.69
C ARG A 271 2.51 3.33 -8.68
N LEU A 272 3.51 3.08 -7.83
CA LEU A 272 4.15 1.76 -7.72
C LEU A 272 3.14 0.63 -7.52
N HIS A 273 2.20 0.78 -6.60
CA HIS A 273 1.20 -0.25 -6.35
C HIS A 273 0.27 -0.50 -7.54
N ALA A 274 0.06 0.45 -8.45
CA ALA A 274 -0.69 0.15 -9.68
C ALA A 274 0.05 -0.88 -10.55
N LEU A 275 1.37 -0.77 -10.62
CA LEU A 275 2.22 -1.71 -11.37
C LEU A 275 2.33 -3.07 -10.65
N ILE A 276 2.47 -3.06 -9.32
CA ILE A 276 2.51 -4.30 -8.52
C ILE A 276 1.18 -5.05 -8.63
N MET A 277 0.05 -4.35 -8.50
CA MET A 277 -1.27 -4.95 -8.70
C MET A 277 -1.40 -5.56 -10.10
N ALA A 278 -0.99 -4.84 -11.15
CA ALA A 278 -1.01 -5.38 -12.51
C ALA A 278 -0.18 -6.67 -12.61
N GLY A 279 1.06 -6.65 -12.13
CA GLY A 279 1.92 -7.84 -12.13
C GLY A 279 1.37 -9.02 -11.31
N ALA A 280 0.66 -8.74 -10.22
CA ALA A 280 0.01 -9.76 -9.39
C ALA A 280 -1.27 -10.34 -10.05
N GLN A 281 -1.91 -9.58 -10.94
CA GLN A 281 -3.17 -9.97 -11.58
C GLN A 281 -2.96 -10.65 -12.95
N GLY A 282 -1.76 -10.58 -13.53
CA GLY A 282 -1.44 -11.11 -14.86
C GLY A 282 -1.88 -10.18 -15.98
#